data_AF-A0A0K0GJY5-F1
#
_entry.id   AF-A0A0K0GJY5-F1
#
_cell.length_a   1.000
_cell.length_b   1.000
_cell.length_c   1.000
_cell.angle_alpha   90.00
_cell.angle_beta   90.00
_cell.angle_gamma   90.00
#
_symmetry.space_group_name_H-M   'P 1'
#
loop_
_entity.id
_entity.type
_entity.pdbx_description
1 polymer ?
#
loop_
_entity_poly.entity_id
_entity_poly.type
_entity_poly.pdbx_seq_one_letter_code
_entity_poly.pdbx_strand_id
1 'polypeptide(L)' 'MGKALPPLPGGLLVEATAPDGLIEAFRGPGPGFLLAVQWHPEWRVTQHPFYRAIFQAFGEASRQYAAQRGK' A
#
# COMPACT_ATOMS: atom_id res chain seq x y z
N MET A 1 7.73 10.93 -12.68
CA MET A 1 6.30 10.68 -12.90
C MET A 1 6.14 9.23 -13.30
N GLY A 2 5.61 8.38 -12.40
CA GLY A 2 5.48 6.94 -12.64
C GLY A 2 4.49 6.66 -13.78
N LYS A 3 4.85 5.76 -14.69
CA LYS A 3 3.93 5.28 -15.74
C LYS A 3 2.80 4.50 -15.06
N ALA A 4 1.56 4.80 -15.40
CA ALA A 4 0.44 3.93 -15.05
C ALA A 4 0.61 2.61 -15.82
N LEU A 5 0.92 1.53 -15.09
CA LEU A 5 0.93 0.18 -15.64
C LEU A 5 -0.52 -0.35 -15.77
N PRO A 6 -0.77 -1.27 -16.71
CA PRO A 6 -2.06 -1.94 -16.80
C PRO A 6 -2.41 -2.62 -15.46
N PRO A 7 -3.69 -2.65 -15.08
CA PRO A 7 -4.12 -3.28 -13.84
C PRO A 7 -3.75 -4.76 -13.82
N LEU A 8 -3.34 -5.26 -12.67
CA LEU A 8 -3.08 -6.69 -12.47
C LEU A 8 -4.41 -7.47 -12.40
N PRO A 9 -4.38 -8.80 -12.60
CA PRO A 9 -5.56 -9.65 -12.46
C PRO A 9 -6.31 -9.37 -11.14
N GLY A 10 -7.64 -9.38 -11.19
CA GLY A 10 -8.47 -9.09 -10.02
C GLY A 10 -8.66 -7.59 -9.70
N GLY A 11 -8.27 -6.70 -10.61
CA GLY A 11 -8.47 -5.26 -10.48
C GLY A 11 -7.48 -4.58 -9.52
N LEU A 12 -6.32 -5.19 -9.28
CA LEU A 12 -5.29 -4.56 -8.46
C LEU A 12 -4.62 -3.43 -9.25
N LEU A 13 -4.33 -2.34 -8.54
CA LEU A 13 -3.75 -1.13 -9.10
C LEU A 13 -2.27 -1.06 -8.72
N VAL A 14 -1.40 -0.82 -9.69
CA VAL A 14 0.05 -0.67 -9.45
C VAL A 14 0.33 0.70 -8.85
N GLU A 15 1.07 0.71 -7.74
CA GLU A 15 1.46 1.92 -7.00
C GLU A 15 2.95 2.26 -7.17
N ALA A 16 3.82 1.26 -7.36
CA ALA A 16 5.24 1.47 -7.56
C ALA A 16 5.87 0.44 -8.50
N THR A 17 6.88 0.88 -9.26
CA THR A 17 7.66 0.06 -10.18
C THR A 17 9.13 0.43 -10.11
N ALA A 18 10.00 -0.57 -10.13
CA ALA A 18 11.43 -0.37 -10.30
C ALA A 18 11.77 0.05 -11.75
N PRO A 19 12.96 0.62 -12.01
CA PRO A 19 13.38 1.04 -13.34
C PRO A 19 13.43 -0.08 -14.39
N ASP A 20 13.56 -1.33 -13.95
CA ASP A 20 13.53 -2.54 -14.79
C ASP A 20 12.11 -3.00 -15.15
N GLY A 21 11.08 -2.35 -14.62
CA GLY A 21 9.68 -2.67 -14.83
C GLY A 21 9.10 -3.66 -13.82
N LEU A 22 9.87 -4.09 -12.81
CA LEU A 22 9.35 -4.93 -11.73
C LEU A 22 8.34 -4.14 -10.89
N ILE A 23 7.18 -4.73 -10.63
CA ILE A 23 6.17 -4.13 -9.75
C ILE A 23 6.63 -4.29 -8.30
N GLU A 24 6.80 -3.16 -7.62
CA GLU A 24 7.25 -3.14 -6.24
C GLU A 24 6.12 -2.85 -5.25
N ALA A 25 4.99 -2.28 -5.70
CA ALA A 25 3.81 -2.11 -4.87
C ALA A 25 2.51 -2.12 -5.66
N PHE A 26 1.45 -2.63 -5.03
CA PHE A 26 0.09 -2.59 -5.57
C PHE A 26 -0.97 -2.49 -4.45
N ARG A 27 -2.16 -2.02 -4.81
CA ARG A 27 -3.32 -1.95 -3.92
C ARG A 27 -4.55 -2.64 -4.48
N GLY A 28 -5.44 -3.03 -3.58
CA GLY A 28 -6.71 -3.69 -3.91
C GLY A 28 -7.81 -2.68 -4.26
N PRO A 29 -8.80 -3.06 -5.08
CA PRO A 29 -9.93 -2.19 -5.45
C PRO A 29 -11.06 -2.17 -4.40
N GLY A 30 -10.98 -3.00 -3.36
CA GLY A 30 -12.03 -3.15 -2.36
C GLY A 30 -12.15 -1.95 -1.41
N PRO A 31 -13.23 -1.89 -0.61
CA PRO A 31 -13.48 -0.79 0.33
C PRO A 31 -12.54 -0.79 1.56
N GLY A 32 -11.83 -1.90 1.78
CA GLY A 32 -10.82 -2.02 2.83
C GLY A 32 -9.45 -1.52 2.38
N PHE A 33 -8.56 -1.36 3.36
CA PHE A 33 -7.17 -1.04 3.05
C PHE A 33 -6.41 -2.31 2.66
N LEU A 34 -5.90 -2.32 1.44
CA LEU A 34 -4.98 -3.34 0.94
C LEU A 34 -3.85 -2.62 0.22
N LEU A 35 -2.64 -2.71 0.77
CA LEU A 35 -1.41 -2.26 0.16
C LEU A 35 -0.38 -3.37 0.33
N ALA A 36 0.17 -3.87 -0.76
CA ALA A 36 1.27 -4.82 -0.78
C ALA A 36 2.52 -4.14 -1.33
N VAL A 37 3.66 -4.37 -0.70
CA VAL A 37 4.96 -3.85 -1.09
C VAL A 37 5.97 -5.00 -1.13
N GLN A 38 6.91 -4.96 -2.08
CA GLN A 38 7.94 -5.98 -2.26
C GLN A 38 9.16 -5.74 -1.36
N TRP A 39 9.46 -4.47 -1.05
CA TRP A 39 10.54 -4.11 -0.12
C TRP A 39 10.13 -4.34 1.33
N HIS A 40 11.09 -4.24 2.25
CA HIS A 40 10.89 -4.40 3.70
C HIS A 40 10.75 -3.03 4.39
N PRO A 41 9.53 -2.43 4.46
CA PRO A 41 9.33 -1.14 5.13
C PRO A 41 9.54 -1.21 6.64
N GLU A 42 9.54 -2.41 7.25
CA GLU A 42 9.87 -2.58 8.66
C GLU A 42 11.34 -2.22 8.98
N TRP A 43 12.22 -2.25 7.98
CA TRP A 43 13.63 -1.91 8.16
C TRP A 43 13.81 -0.40 8.25
N ARG A 44 14.20 0.08 9.43
CA ARG A 44 14.43 1.50 9.76
C ARG A 44 13.18 2.39 9.66
N VAL A 45 12.01 1.87 10.04
CA VAL A 45 10.74 2.62 10.03
C VAL A 45 10.79 3.95 10.79
N THR A 46 11.62 4.03 11.84
CA THR A 46 11.79 5.24 12.67
C THR A 46 12.69 6.29 12.04
N GLN A 47 13.50 5.90 11.05
CA GLN A 47 14.48 6.77 10.40
C GLN A 47 14.00 7.28 9.04
N HIS A 48 13.00 6.63 8.43
CA HIS A 48 12.45 7.01 7.13
C HIS A 48 10.97 7.42 7.25
N PRO A 49 10.65 8.72 7.09
CA PRO A 49 9.27 9.23 7.12
C PRO A 49 8.32 8.50 6.15
N PHE A 50 8.86 8.04 5.02
CA PHE A 50 8.11 7.28 4.02
C PHE A 50 7.57 5.94 4.56
N TYR A 51 8.41 5.15 5.22
CA TYR A 51 7.98 3.87 5.79
C TYR A 51 6.99 4.08 6.93
N ARG A 52 7.22 5.09 7.77
CA ARG A 52 6.27 5.47 8.82
C ARG A 52 4.89 5.82 8.26
N ALA A 53 4.82 6.53 7.13
CA ALA A 53 3.55 6.89 6.51
C ALA A 53 2.72 5.66 6.08
N ILE A 54 3.36 4.61 5.56
CA ILE A 54 2.70 3.35 5.18
C ILE A 54 2.01 2.72 6.40
N PHE A 55 2.73 2.58 7.51
CA PHE A 55 2.17 2.00 8.73
C PHE A 55 1.11 2.90 9.39
N GLN A 56 1.27 4.23 9.30
CA GLN A 56 0.24 5.16 9.76
C GLN A 56 -1.06 5.04 8.97
N ALA A 57 -0.97 4.93 7.64
CA ALA A 57 -2.13 4.74 6.78
C ALA A 57 -2.85 3.41 7.08
N PHE A 58 -2.09 2.31 7.26
CA PHE A 58 -2.65 1.03 7.67
C PHE A 58 -3.33 1.10 9.04
N GLY A 59 -2.69 1.73 10.03
CA GLY A 59 -3.24 1.90 11.36
C GLY A 59 -4.52 2.74 11.39
N GLU A 60 -4.59 3.79 10.57
CA GLU A 60 -5.80 4.61 10.42
C GLU A 60 -6.94 3.81 9.79
N ALA A 61 -6.67 3.09 8.70
CA ALA A 61 -7.68 2.23 8.08
C ALA A 61 -8.20 1.15 9.04
N SER A 62 -7.32 0.57 9.86
CA SER A 62 -7.69 -0.43 10.86
C SER A 62 -8.64 0.15 11.93
N ARG A 63 -8.37 1.38 12.40
CA ARG A 63 -9.26 2.10 13.33
C ARG A 63 -10.61 2.42 12.70
N GLN A 64 -10.63 2.89 11.46
CA GLN A 64 -11.87 3.18 10.73
C GLN A 64 -12.71 1.92 10.54
N TYR A 65 -12.08 0.81 10.16
CA TYR A 65 -12.75 -0.48 10.03
C TYR A 65 -13.34 -0.96 11.36
N ALA A 66 -12.59 -0.85 12.46
CA ALA A 66 -13.10 -1.20 13.79
C ALA A 66 -14.30 -0.33 14.20
N ALA A 67 -14.25 0.98 13.95
CA ALA A 67 -15.35 1.90 14.24
C ALA A 67 -16.61 1.58 13.40
N GLN A 68 -16.44 1.12 12.16
CA GLN A 68 -17.56 0.71 11.30
C GLN A 68 -18.17 -0.64 11.70
N ARG A 69 -17.40 -1.54 12.32
CA ARG A 69 -17.89 -2.85 12.81
C ARG A 69 -18.63 -2.77 14.15
N GLY A 70 -18.39 -1.73 14.94
CA GLY A 70 -19.05 -1.52 16.23
C GLY A 70 -20.40 -0.78 16.13
N LYS A 71 -20.86 -0.53 14.90
CA LYS A 71 -22.14 0.13 14.57
C LYS A 71 -23.12 -0.89 14.03
#